data_AF-A0A7S0B8U3-F1
#
_entry.id   AF-A0A7S0B8U3-F1
#
_cell.length_a   1.000
_cell.length_b   1.000
_cell.length_c   1.000
_cell.angle_alpha   90.00
_cell.angle_beta   90.00
_cell.angle_gamma   90.00
#
_symmetry.space_group_name_H-M   'P 1'
#
loop_
_entity.id
_entity.type
_entity.pdbx_description
1 polymer ?
#
loop_
_entity_poly.entity_id
_entity_poly.type
_entity_poly.pdbx_seq_one_letter_code
_entity_poly.pdbx_strand_id
1 'polypeptide(L)'
;EAEEAGPASPHWGSPLAAAVAYSLGSLYFACTLLWVALTVSIRLPLAVAARAGPGGVHAAGLHSWRAVAGTTGAVLGENRLLWRLILLVCCGNAVFLGHFWLFSFLLVDCFCQIPLLATVLSAITAPAKQLVLTGLGMVIFTFVYAAIGFHSFREDFGQYCDENILTCTQNILYQGTRSSIIGLSGMMRKVMPKSPDWPQRVTYDMSYFIVFGIMFLNTIVALIVDSFVSARMERLARDHNLETETFISCINRKAIEAAAQKKGITDGFKHHETQMQSKWDYMAFVFHLREKNVQDYTGPEQTIRLLIENKDVSWLPLGRSKLLEGSEEQASREDALVGLARQARAL
;
A
#
# COMPACT_ATOMS: atom_id res chain seq x y z
N GLU A 1 27.10 -42.45 -36.75
CA GLU A 1 27.32 -41.21 -36.00
C GLU A 1 26.10 -40.32 -36.19
N ALA A 2 25.19 -40.33 -35.21
CA ALA A 2 24.09 -39.38 -35.15
C ALA A 2 24.59 -38.22 -34.28
N GLU A 3 24.85 -37.08 -34.92
CA GLU A 3 25.31 -35.86 -34.29
C GLU A 3 24.17 -35.35 -33.39
N GLU A 4 24.40 -35.37 -32.06
CA GLU A 4 23.52 -34.81 -31.05
C GLU A 4 23.32 -33.31 -31.35
N ALA A 5 22.15 -32.96 -31.88
CA ALA A 5 21.66 -31.60 -31.83
C ALA A 5 21.45 -31.23 -30.35
N GLY A 6 22.44 -30.55 -29.77
CA GLY A 6 22.32 -29.95 -28.45
C GLY A 6 21.09 -29.04 -28.35
N PRO A 7 20.52 -28.84 -27.15
CA PRO A 7 19.28 -28.11 -26.99
C PRO A 7 19.46 -26.67 -27.51
N ALA A 8 18.78 -26.36 -28.63
CA ALA A 8 18.72 -25.01 -29.16
C ALA A 8 18.30 -24.07 -28.03
N SER A 9 19.15 -23.10 -27.71
CA SER A 9 18.80 -22.01 -26.79
C SER A 9 17.44 -21.45 -27.20
N PRO A 10 16.51 -21.17 -26.28
CA PRO A 10 15.20 -20.67 -26.65
C PRO A 10 15.36 -19.32 -27.37
N HIS A 11 15.33 -19.36 -28.71
CA HIS A 11 15.48 -18.17 -29.54
C HIS A 11 14.24 -17.31 -29.31
N TRP A 12 14.40 -16.20 -28.58
CA TRP A 12 13.36 -15.21 -28.35
C TRP A 12 13.09 -14.46 -29.65
N GLY A 13 12.27 -15.06 -30.52
CA GLY A 13 11.78 -14.44 -31.75
C GLY A 13 12.82 -14.31 -32.88
N SER A 14 12.44 -13.56 -33.91
CA SER A 14 13.29 -13.28 -35.07
C SER A 14 14.47 -12.35 -34.68
N PRO A 15 15.58 -12.36 -35.44
CA PRO A 15 16.73 -11.47 -35.15
C PRO A 15 16.35 -9.98 -35.16
N LEU A 16 15.34 -9.59 -35.94
CA LEU A 16 14.74 -8.25 -35.91
C LEU A 16 14.09 -7.94 -34.57
N ALA A 17 13.34 -8.88 -34.00
CA ALA A 17 12.68 -8.69 -32.71
C ALA A 17 13.72 -8.51 -31.58
N ALA A 18 14.81 -9.27 -31.60
CA ALA A 18 15.90 -9.13 -30.64
C ALA A 18 16.58 -7.75 -30.75
N ALA A 19 16.86 -7.28 -31.97
CA ALA A 19 17.45 -5.96 -32.19
C ALA A 19 16.54 -4.81 -31.72
N VAL A 20 15.23 -4.91 -31.97
CA VAL A 20 14.24 -3.93 -31.48
C VAL A 20 14.09 -3.98 -29.96
N ALA A 21 14.05 -5.17 -29.36
CA ALA A 21 13.99 -5.32 -27.91
C ALA A 21 15.23 -4.73 -27.22
N TYR A 22 16.42 -4.94 -27.80
CA TYR A 22 17.66 -4.39 -27.27
C TYR A 22 17.69 -2.86 -27.37
N SER A 23 17.27 -2.28 -28.49
CA SER A 23 17.27 -0.82 -28.67
C SER A 23 16.25 -0.12 -27.77
N LEU A 24 15.01 -0.61 -27.71
CA LEU A 24 13.97 -0.09 -26.82
C LEU A 24 14.30 -0.34 -25.35
N GLY A 25 14.83 -1.50 -25.02
CA GLY A 25 15.27 -1.85 -23.67
C GLY A 25 16.41 -0.95 -23.18
N SER A 26 17.40 -0.68 -24.04
CA SER A 26 18.50 0.24 -23.73
C SER A 26 18.01 1.67 -23.54
N LEU A 27 17.05 2.12 -24.37
CA LEU A 27 16.40 3.43 -24.21
C LEU A 27 15.64 3.51 -22.88
N TYR A 28 14.84 2.49 -22.56
CA TYR A 28 14.12 2.42 -21.29
C TYR A 28 15.08 2.43 -20.09
N PHE A 29 16.17 1.66 -20.15
CA PHE A 29 17.21 1.64 -19.11
C PHE A 29 17.83 3.03 -18.91
N ALA A 30 18.21 3.71 -19.99
CA ALA A 30 18.78 5.06 -19.91
C ALA A 30 17.78 6.08 -19.35
N CYS A 31 16.53 6.05 -19.81
CA CYS A 31 15.48 6.94 -19.32
C CYS A 31 15.14 6.70 -17.84
N THR A 32 15.03 5.45 -17.42
CA THR A 32 14.75 5.10 -16.02
C THR A 32 15.93 5.42 -15.11
N LEU A 33 17.16 5.19 -15.57
CA LEU A 33 18.37 5.60 -14.85
C LEU A 33 18.40 7.12 -14.64
N LEU A 34 18.14 7.89 -15.71
CA LEU A 34 18.05 9.35 -15.63
C LEU A 34 16.93 9.78 -14.67
N TRP A 35 15.76 9.15 -14.73
CA TRP A 35 14.65 9.46 -13.83
C TRP A 35 15.02 9.19 -12.37
N VAL A 36 15.67 8.06 -12.08
CA VAL A 36 16.15 7.73 -10.72
C VAL A 36 17.18 8.76 -10.27
N ALA A 37 18.15 9.09 -11.12
CA ALA A 37 19.17 10.08 -10.80
C ALA A 37 18.57 11.46 -10.49
N LEU A 38 17.62 11.93 -11.32
CA LEU A 38 16.91 13.19 -11.09
C LEU A 38 16.08 13.15 -9.80
N THR A 39 15.37 12.05 -9.55
CA THR A 39 14.52 11.91 -8.36
C THR A 39 15.37 11.93 -7.09
N VAL A 40 16.49 11.20 -7.07
CA VAL A 40 17.44 11.24 -5.95
C VAL A 40 18.05 12.63 -5.79
N SER A 41 18.45 13.27 -6.89
CA SER A 41 19.05 14.62 -6.86
C SER A 41 18.09 15.69 -6.34
N ILE A 42 16.78 15.57 -6.59
CA ILE A 42 15.76 16.50 -6.11
C ILE A 42 15.34 16.17 -4.67
N ARG A 43 15.10 14.89 -4.37
CA ARG A 43 14.53 14.49 -3.06
C ARG A 43 15.55 14.44 -1.93
N LEU A 44 16.80 14.09 -2.22
CA LEU A 44 17.85 14.01 -1.21
C LEU A 44 18.07 15.36 -0.49
N PRO A 45 18.25 16.51 -1.18
CA PRO A 45 18.43 17.79 -0.48
C PRO A 45 17.18 18.20 0.31
N LEU A 46 15.98 17.93 -0.20
CA LEU A 46 14.73 18.20 0.51
C LEU A 46 14.59 17.36 1.79
N ALA A 47 14.93 16.07 1.73
CA ALA A 47 14.89 15.17 2.88
C ALA A 47 15.95 15.54 3.95
N VAL A 48 17.14 15.95 3.50
CA VAL A 48 18.20 16.45 4.39
C VAL A 48 17.76 17.76 5.05
N ALA A 49 17.19 18.71 4.29
CA ALA A 49 16.67 19.97 4.83
C ALA A 49 15.51 19.75 5.81
N ALA A 50 14.60 18.81 5.52
CA ALA A 50 13.49 18.47 6.42
C ALA A 50 13.97 17.91 7.77
N ARG A 51 15.09 17.17 7.80
CA ARG A 51 15.69 16.66 9.05
C ARG A 51 16.52 17.70 9.79
N ALA A 52 17.06 18.71 9.10
CA ALA A 52 17.85 19.77 9.73
C ALA A 52 17.01 20.75 10.58
N GLY A 53 15.68 20.76 10.43
CA GLY A 53 14.79 21.65 11.17
C GLY A 53 14.96 23.14 10.77
N PRO A 54 14.24 24.07 11.43
CA PRO A 54 14.24 25.49 11.09
C PRO A 54 15.55 26.24 11.43
N GLY A 55 16.52 25.58 12.08
CA GLY A 55 17.82 26.16 12.47
C GLY A 55 18.86 26.29 11.35
N GLY A 56 18.48 25.99 10.11
CA GLY A 56 19.37 26.09 8.95
C GLY A 56 20.40 24.96 8.85
N VAL A 57 20.82 24.72 7.61
CA VAL A 57 21.79 23.68 7.21
C VAL A 57 23.17 23.85 7.89
N HIS A 58 23.43 25.03 8.48
CA HIS A 58 24.70 25.36 9.10
C HIS A 58 24.87 24.92 10.56
N ALA A 59 23.79 24.61 11.29
CA ALA A 59 23.86 24.23 12.72
C ALA A 59 23.87 22.70 12.97
N ALA A 60 23.33 21.92 12.04
CA ALA A 60 23.43 20.46 12.09
C ALA A 60 24.77 20.06 11.45
N GLY A 61 25.72 19.55 12.23
CA GLY A 61 27.01 19.07 11.75
C GLY A 61 26.89 18.06 10.59
N LEU A 62 26.82 18.58 9.37
CA LEU A 62 26.62 17.87 8.11
C LEU A 62 27.89 17.14 7.62
N HIS A 63 28.87 16.95 8.50
CA HIS A 63 30.13 16.25 8.20
C HIS A 63 30.05 14.74 8.47
N SER A 64 28.97 14.24 9.07
CA SER A 64 28.80 12.81 9.29
C SER A 64 28.32 12.14 8.00
N TRP A 65 29.26 11.55 7.24
CA TRP A 65 28.97 10.61 6.13
C TRP A 65 27.88 9.60 6.50
N ARG A 66 27.79 9.19 7.77
CA ARG A 66 26.74 8.28 8.28
C ARG A 66 25.34 8.90 8.25
N ALA A 67 25.20 10.19 8.54
CA ALA A 67 23.92 10.88 8.47
C ALA A 67 23.43 11.01 7.03
N VAL A 68 24.33 11.36 6.11
CA VAL A 68 24.04 11.42 4.66
C VAL A 68 23.70 10.03 4.12
N ALA A 69 24.50 9.01 4.43
CA ALA A 69 24.23 7.64 4.03
C ALA A 69 22.87 7.13 4.56
N GLY A 70 22.53 7.47 5.81
CA GLY A 70 21.23 7.14 6.41
C GLY A 70 20.05 7.88 5.76
N THR A 71 20.21 9.15 5.36
CA THR A 71 19.18 9.87 4.58
C THR A 71 19.04 9.32 3.18
N THR A 72 20.14 8.98 2.51
CA THR A 72 20.13 8.38 1.18
C THR A 72 19.45 7.03 1.21
N GLY A 73 19.75 6.18 2.20
CA GLY A 73 19.06 4.90 2.40
C GLY A 73 17.56 5.07 2.60
N ALA A 74 17.13 6.09 3.35
CA ALA A 74 15.70 6.37 3.56
C ALA A 74 14.99 6.82 2.27
N VAL A 75 15.63 7.67 1.45
CA VAL A 75 15.08 8.11 0.14
C VAL A 75 15.03 6.94 -0.85
N LEU A 76 16.06 6.07 -0.85
CA LEU A 76 16.10 4.86 -1.67
C LEU A 76 15.07 3.81 -1.24
N GLY A 77 14.73 3.77 0.05
CA GLY A 77 13.72 2.88 0.62
C GLY A 77 12.27 3.31 0.39
N GLU A 78 12.01 4.46 -0.26
CA GLU A 78 10.65 4.83 -0.64
C GLU A 78 10.08 3.80 -1.64
N ASN A 79 8.91 3.24 -1.35
CA ASN A 79 8.29 2.14 -2.13
C ASN A 79 8.29 2.38 -3.66
N ARG A 80 8.07 3.63 -4.09
CA ARG A 80 8.06 4.00 -5.52
C ARG A 80 9.45 3.97 -6.16
N LEU A 81 10.47 4.39 -5.43
CA LEU A 81 11.84 4.40 -5.94
C LEU A 81 12.44 2.99 -5.90
N LEU A 82 12.18 2.25 -4.83
CA LEU A 82 12.55 0.83 -4.71
C LEU A 82 11.95 -0.02 -5.84
N TRP A 83 10.67 0.17 -6.17
CA TRP A 83 10.04 -0.50 -7.32
C TRP A 83 10.76 -0.23 -8.64
N ARG A 84 11.08 1.05 -8.92
CA ARG A 84 11.78 1.45 -10.15
C ARG A 84 13.23 0.96 -10.19
N LEU A 85 13.89 0.86 -9.04
CA LEU A 85 15.21 0.25 -8.94
C LEU A 85 15.17 -1.24 -9.28
N ILE A 86 14.17 -1.99 -8.80
CA ILE A 86 13.99 -3.40 -9.16
C ILE A 86 13.80 -3.55 -10.67
N LEU A 87 12.95 -2.72 -11.28
CA LEU A 87 12.76 -2.73 -12.74
C LEU A 87 14.03 -2.37 -13.50
N LEU A 88 14.82 -1.41 -13.00
CA LEU A 88 16.10 -1.04 -13.59
C LEU A 88 17.11 -2.20 -13.52
N VAL A 89 17.14 -2.95 -12.41
CA VAL A 89 17.96 -4.15 -12.27
C VAL A 89 17.47 -5.24 -13.24
N CYS A 90 16.16 -5.51 -13.33
CA CYS A 90 15.62 -6.47 -14.30
C CYS A 90 15.96 -6.10 -15.74
N CYS A 91 15.83 -4.82 -16.09
CA CYS A 91 16.15 -4.31 -17.42
C CYS A 91 17.66 -4.37 -17.71
N GLY A 92 18.52 -4.03 -16.75
CA GLY A 92 19.97 -4.17 -16.87
C GLY A 92 20.37 -5.61 -17.10
N ASN A 93 19.84 -6.56 -16.32
CA ASN A 93 20.09 -7.99 -16.54
C ASN A 93 19.59 -8.46 -17.92
N ALA A 94 18.46 -7.93 -18.41
CA ALA A 94 17.94 -8.25 -19.74
C ALA A 94 18.90 -7.80 -20.86
N VAL A 95 19.43 -6.58 -20.77
CA VAL A 95 20.30 -5.97 -21.78
C VAL A 95 21.73 -6.52 -21.70
N PHE A 96 22.34 -6.58 -20.51
CA PHE A 96 23.74 -6.94 -20.35
C PHE A 96 24.00 -8.46 -20.34
N LEU A 97 23.07 -9.27 -19.82
CA LEU A 97 23.22 -10.73 -19.76
C LEU A 97 22.47 -11.46 -20.88
N GLY A 98 21.79 -10.73 -21.78
CA GLY A 98 21.03 -11.32 -22.88
C GLY A 98 19.77 -12.10 -22.45
N HIS A 99 19.27 -11.88 -21.23
CA HIS A 99 18.06 -12.55 -20.73
C HIS A 99 16.79 -11.79 -21.12
N PHE A 100 16.40 -11.87 -22.40
CA PHE A 100 15.29 -11.10 -22.99
C PHE A 100 13.92 -11.26 -22.28
N TRP A 101 13.65 -12.41 -21.67
CA TRP A 101 12.38 -12.65 -20.95
C TRP A 101 12.15 -11.74 -19.74
N LEU A 102 13.22 -11.16 -19.19
CA LEU A 102 13.12 -10.20 -18.08
C LEU A 102 12.42 -8.90 -18.49
N PHE A 103 12.33 -8.60 -19.79
CA PHE A 103 11.51 -7.49 -20.28
C PHE A 103 10.02 -7.67 -19.96
N SER A 104 9.54 -8.90 -19.78
CA SER A 104 8.16 -9.17 -19.37
C SER A 104 7.83 -8.56 -18.00
N PHE A 105 8.81 -8.44 -17.09
CA PHE A 105 8.56 -7.81 -15.78
C PHE A 105 8.29 -6.31 -15.87
N LEU A 106 8.74 -5.63 -16.93
CA LEU A 106 8.43 -4.21 -17.15
C LEU A 106 6.93 -4.00 -17.37
N LEU A 107 6.20 -5.00 -17.88
CA LEU A 107 4.75 -4.93 -18.03
C LEU A 107 4.03 -4.81 -16.67
N VAL A 108 4.63 -5.31 -15.59
CA VAL A 108 4.05 -5.20 -14.25
C VAL A 108 3.99 -3.73 -13.81
N ASP A 109 4.87 -2.87 -14.32
CA ASP A 109 4.83 -1.43 -14.05
C ASP A 109 3.51 -0.77 -14.49
N CYS A 110 2.86 -1.32 -15.52
CA CYS A 110 1.55 -0.86 -16.00
C CYS A 110 0.48 -0.91 -14.88
N PHE A 111 0.52 -1.92 -14.01
CA PHE A 111 -0.40 -2.03 -12.87
C PHE A 111 -0.24 -0.87 -11.87
N CYS A 112 0.99 -0.36 -11.72
CA CYS A 112 1.30 0.73 -10.81
C CYS A 112 1.05 2.12 -11.43
N GLN A 113 1.20 2.25 -12.75
CA GLN A 113 1.01 3.52 -13.45
C GLN A 113 -0.46 3.89 -13.64
N ILE A 114 -1.34 2.90 -13.87
CA ILE A 114 -2.76 3.17 -14.09
C ILE A 114 -3.47 3.29 -12.72
N PRO A 115 -4.11 4.43 -12.40
CA PRO A 115 -4.67 4.67 -11.06
C PRO A 115 -5.76 3.66 -10.66
N LEU A 116 -6.53 3.17 -11.63
CA LEU A 116 -7.52 2.13 -11.40
C LEU A 116 -6.87 0.80 -10.97
N LEU A 117 -5.84 0.34 -11.68
CA LEU A 117 -5.14 -0.91 -11.37
C LEU A 117 -4.35 -0.78 -10.06
N ALA A 118 -3.75 0.38 -9.81
CA ALA A 118 -3.03 0.65 -8.56
C ALA A 118 -3.96 0.56 -7.34
N THR A 119 -5.20 1.02 -7.47
CA THR A 119 -6.22 0.89 -6.42
C THR A 119 -6.56 -0.57 -6.15
N VAL A 120 -6.70 -1.38 -7.21
CA VAL A 120 -6.94 -2.83 -7.09
C VAL A 120 -5.77 -3.53 -6.37
N LEU A 121 -4.53 -3.20 -6.76
CA LEU A 121 -3.34 -3.77 -6.13
C LEU A 121 -3.23 -3.35 -4.66
N SER A 122 -3.53 -2.09 -4.34
CA SER A 122 -3.55 -1.58 -2.96
C SER A 122 -4.60 -2.29 -2.11
N ALA A 123 -5.78 -2.59 -2.67
CA ALA A 123 -6.81 -3.34 -1.96
C ALA A 123 -6.38 -4.78 -1.65
N ILE A 124 -5.67 -5.46 -2.55
CA ILE A 124 -5.16 -6.82 -2.28
C ILE A 124 -3.98 -6.80 -1.29
N THR A 125 -3.12 -5.78 -1.37
CA THR A 125 -1.92 -5.68 -0.50
C THR A 125 -2.20 -5.10 0.88
N ALA A 126 -3.32 -4.40 1.08
CA ALA A 126 -3.71 -3.85 2.39
C ALA A 126 -3.81 -4.93 3.49
N PRO A 127 -4.52 -6.07 3.29
CA PRO A 127 -4.57 -7.15 4.27
C PRO A 127 -3.40 -8.14 4.15
N ALA A 128 -2.30 -7.81 3.45
CA ALA A 128 -1.23 -8.77 3.14
C ALA A 128 -0.66 -9.47 4.38
N LYS A 129 -0.50 -8.75 5.50
CA LYS A 129 -0.05 -9.34 6.77
C LYS A 129 -1.00 -10.43 7.26
N GLN A 130 -2.31 -10.17 7.19
CA GLN A 130 -3.33 -11.14 7.60
C GLN A 130 -3.35 -12.32 6.64
N LEU A 131 -3.25 -12.06 5.33
CA LEU A 131 -3.19 -13.12 4.31
C LEU A 131 -1.98 -14.05 4.51
N VAL A 132 -0.79 -13.49 4.77
CA VAL A 132 0.42 -14.27 5.05
C VAL A 132 0.26 -15.10 6.32
N LEU A 133 -0.32 -14.53 7.39
CA LEU A 133 -0.56 -15.25 8.63
C LEU A 133 -1.57 -16.40 8.46
N THR A 134 -2.65 -16.16 7.70
CA THR A 134 -3.63 -17.19 7.34
C THR A 134 -2.98 -18.30 6.52
N GLY A 135 -2.15 -17.95 5.53
CA GLY A 135 -1.40 -18.92 4.73
C GLY A 135 -0.42 -19.75 5.57
N LEU A 136 0.26 -19.13 6.54
CA LEU A 136 1.11 -19.86 7.49
C LEU A 136 0.28 -20.84 8.34
N GLY A 137 -0.89 -20.41 8.83
CA GLY A 137 -1.82 -21.28 9.54
C GLY A 137 -2.27 -22.48 8.71
N MET A 138 -2.55 -22.28 7.41
CA MET A 138 -2.89 -23.35 6.48
C MET A 138 -1.75 -24.35 6.32
N VAL A 139 -0.50 -23.89 6.18
CA VAL A 139 0.67 -24.78 6.07
C VAL A 139 0.88 -25.59 7.35
N ILE A 140 0.76 -24.97 8.53
CA ILE A 140 0.86 -25.67 9.81
C ILE A 140 -0.25 -26.72 9.95
N PHE A 141 -1.48 -26.35 9.62
CA PHE A 141 -2.62 -27.28 9.64
C PHE A 141 -2.41 -28.47 8.70
N THR A 142 -1.95 -28.21 7.46
CA THR A 142 -1.62 -29.28 6.51
C THR A 142 -0.51 -30.18 7.02
N PHE A 143 0.51 -29.63 7.68
CA PHE A 143 1.58 -30.44 8.28
C PHE A 143 1.06 -31.38 9.38
N VAL A 144 0.15 -30.90 10.24
CA VAL A 144 -0.49 -31.74 11.27
C VAL A 144 -1.30 -32.87 10.62
N TYR A 145 -2.09 -32.57 9.58
CA TYR A 145 -2.81 -33.60 8.84
C TYR A 145 -1.87 -34.58 8.13
N ALA A 146 -0.79 -34.09 7.53
CA ALA A 146 0.23 -34.95 6.92
C ALA A 146 0.87 -35.89 7.95
N ALA A 147 1.14 -35.44 9.18
CA ALA A 147 1.68 -36.29 10.24
C ALA A 147 0.67 -37.38 10.66
N ILE A 148 -0.61 -37.01 10.83
CA ILE A 148 -1.68 -37.98 11.14
C ILE A 148 -1.86 -38.98 9.99
N GLY A 149 -1.88 -38.50 8.76
CA GLY A 149 -1.97 -39.30 7.53
C GLY A 149 -0.79 -40.25 7.35
N PHE A 150 0.43 -39.78 7.61
CA PHE A 150 1.65 -40.59 7.55
C PHE A 150 1.68 -41.68 8.62
N HIS A 151 1.15 -41.41 9.82
CA HIS A 151 1.12 -42.40 10.90
C HIS A 151 -0.02 -43.41 10.73
N SER A 152 -1.22 -42.95 10.38
CA SER A 152 -2.44 -43.78 10.43
C SER A 152 -2.89 -44.31 9.06
N PHE A 153 -2.55 -43.61 7.97
CA PHE A 153 -3.10 -43.84 6.62
C PHE A 153 -2.00 -43.96 5.55
N ARG A 154 -0.78 -44.35 5.92
CA ARG A 154 0.37 -44.40 5.00
C ARG A 154 0.08 -45.20 3.74
N GLU A 155 -0.48 -46.39 3.89
CA GLU A 155 -0.81 -47.27 2.76
C GLU A 155 -1.90 -46.68 1.85
N ASP A 156 -2.82 -45.89 2.40
CA ASP A 156 -3.88 -45.26 1.62
C ASP A 156 -3.36 -44.12 0.77
N PHE A 157 -2.37 -43.35 1.24
CA PHE A 157 -1.69 -42.32 0.47
C PHE A 157 -0.71 -42.88 -0.57
N GLY A 158 -0.15 -44.08 -0.32
CA GLY A 158 0.85 -44.71 -1.18
C GLY A 158 1.97 -43.72 -1.54
N GLN A 159 2.30 -43.64 -2.84
CA GLN A 159 3.39 -42.81 -3.39
C GLN A 159 3.41 -41.34 -2.93
N TYR A 160 2.28 -40.78 -2.47
CA TYR A 160 2.25 -39.41 -1.98
C TYR A 160 2.88 -39.23 -0.59
N CYS A 161 2.97 -40.29 0.22
CA CYS A 161 3.47 -40.23 1.60
C CYS A 161 4.44 -41.38 1.94
N ASP A 162 5.18 -41.89 0.95
CA ASP A 162 6.02 -43.10 1.11
C ASP A 162 7.32 -42.87 1.87
N GLU A 163 7.94 -41.68 1.79
CA GLU A 163 9.26 -41.44 2.38
C GLU A 163 9.17 -40.85 3.79
N ASN A 164 8.83 -39.56 3.88
CA ASN A 164 8.85 -38.76 5.10
C ASN A 164 7.61 -37.85 5.19
N ILE A 165 7.30 -37.37 6.40
CA ILE A 165 6.18 -36.44 6.66
C ILE A 165 6.32 -35.14 5.85
N LEU A 166 7.56 -34.66 5.61
CA LEU A 166 7.81 -33.48 4.79
C LEU A 166 7.37 -33.69 3.33
N THR A 167 7.75 -34.82 2.74
CA THR A 167 7.34 -35.21 1.37
C THR A 167 5.82 -35.33 1.30
N CYS A 168 5.19 -35.93 2.31
CA CYS A 168 3.73 -36.02 2.43
C CYS A 168 3.06 -34.64 2.50
N THR A 169 3.61 -33.72 3.31
CA THR A 169 3.10 -32.34 3.44
C THR A 169 3.22 -31.57 2.12
N GLN A 170 4.37 -31.65 1.46
CA GLN A 170 4.61 -31.02 0.16
C GLN A 170 3.66 -31.55 -0.91
N ASN A 171 3.45 -32.87 -0.95
CA ASN A 171 2.53 -33.50 -1.89
C ASN A 171 1.08 -33.08 -1.62
N ILE A 172 0.64 -33.01 -0.36
CA ILE A 172 -0.70 -32.53 -0.01
C ILE A 172 -0.90 -31.06 -0.44
N LEU A 173 0.09 -30.19 -0.19
CA LEU A 173 0.03 -28.79 -0.64
C LEU A 173 0.00 -28.69 -2.16
N TYR A 174 0.92 -29.37 -2.86
CA TYR A 174 1.05 -29.32 -4.31
C TYR A 174 -0.19 -29.89 -5.01
N GLN A 175 -0.60 -31.10 -4.67
CA GLN A 175 -1.77 -31.75 -5.28
C GLN A 175 -3.07 -31.06 -4.89
N GLY A 176 -3.14 -30.50 -3.68
CA GLY A 176 -4.23 -29.62 -3.26
C GLY A 176 -4.41 -28.49 -4.26
N THR A 177 -3.35 -27.76 -4.62
CA THR A 177 -3.47 -26.67 -5.61
C THR A 177 -3.87 -27.15 -7.01
N ARG A 178 -3.55 -28.40 -7.39
CA ARG A 178 -3.69 -28.91 -8.76
C ARG A 178 -4.99 -29.64 -9.05
N SER A 179 -5.51 -30.41 -8.09
CA SER A 179 -6.68 -31.29 -8.26
C SER A 179 -7.91 -30.85 -7.45
N SER A 180 -7.88 -29.61 -6.97
CA SER A 180 -8.76 -29.00 -5.95
C SER A 180 -8.29 -29.23 -4.53
N ILE A 181 -8.13 -28.10 -3.85
CA ILE A 181 -7.66 -27.97 -2.47
C ILE A 181 -8.65 -28.60 -1.47
N ILE A 182 -9.87 -28.82 -1.94
CA ILE A 182 -11.08 -29.05 -1.14
C ILE A 182 -11.09 -30.45 -0.49
N GLY A 183 -10.31 -31.43 -0.96
CA GLY A 183 -10.29 -32.75 -0.32
C GLY A 183 -9.07 -33.62 -0.64
N LEU A 184 -8.72 -34.49 0.31
CA LEU A 184 -7.60 -35.42 0.21
C LEU A 184 -7.94 -36.70 -0.59
N SER A 185 -9.21 -36.92 -0.90
CA SER A 185 -9.72 -38.14 -1.54
C SER A 185 -9.14 -38.40 -2.94
N GLY A 186 -8.56 -37.40 -3.61
CA GLY A 186 -7.88 -37.60 -4.90
C GLY A 186 -6.49 -38.23 -4.78
N MET A 187 -5.86 -38.14 -3.59
CA MET A 187 -4.54 -38.70 -3.32
C MET A 187 -4.61 -40.05 -2.63
N MET A 188 -5.71 -40.32 -1.94
CA MET A 188 -5.85 -41.51 -1.15
C MET A 188 -6.77 -42.54 -1.80
N ARG A 189 -6.56 -43.82 -1.46
CA ARG A 189 -7.41 -44.93 -1.90
C ARG A 189 -8.86 -44.74 -1.46
N LYS A 190 -9.79 -45.25 -2.28
CA LYS A 190 -11.23 -45.25 -1.98
C LYS A 190 -11.56 -46.38 -0.99
N VAL A 191 -12.25 -46.03 0.10
CA VAL A 191 -12.69 -46.96 1.15
C VAL A 191 -14.20 -47.13 1.09
N MET A 192 -14.69 -48.38 1.10
CA MET A 192 -16.12 -48.68 0.94
C MET A 192 -16.86 -48.69 2.29
N PRO A 193 -18.15 -48.32 2.36
CA PRO A 193 -18.92 -48.19 3.61
C PRO A 193 -18.96 -49.40 4.53
N LYS A 194 -18.69 -50.61 4.02
CA LYS A 194 -18.72 -51.86 4.80
C LYS A 194 -17.37 -52.26 5.40
N SER A 195 -16.32 -51.48 5.16
CA SER A 195 -14.98 -51.75 5.71
C SER A 195 -14.83 -51.16 7.12
N PRO A 196 -14.01 -51.79 7.99
CA PRO A 196 -13.81 -51.32 9.37
C PRO A 196 -13.18 -49.92 9.45
N ASP A 197 -12.37 -49.53 8.46
CA ASP A 197 -11.64 -48.27 8.44
C ASP A 197 -12.47 -47.08 7.90
N TRP A 198 -13.66 -47.38 7.34
CA TRP A 198 -14.53 -46.38 6.74
C TRP A 198 -14.91 -45.21 7.66
N PRO A 199 -15.29 -45.41 8.94
CA PRO A 199 -15.68 -44.31 9.82
C PRO A 199 -14.52 -43.35 10.05
N GLN A 200 -13.35 -43.89 10.39
CA GLN A 200 -12.15 -43.10 10.65
C GLN A 200 -11.72 -42.32 9.41
N ARG A 201 -11.85 -42.94 8.23
CA ARG A 201 -11.51 -42.30 6.97
C ARG A 201 -12.46 -41.17 6.59
N VAL A 202 -13.76 -41.38 6.71
CA VAL A 202 -14.76 -40.33 6.45
C VAL A 202 -14.56 -39.15 7.39
N THR A 203 -14.34 -39.40 8.68
CA THR A 203 -14.05 -38.34 9.65
C THR A 203 -12.81 -37.54 9.27
N TYR A 204 -11.73 -38.20 8.85
CA TYR A 204 -10.50 -37.55 8.41
C TYR A 204 -10.70 -36.68 7.16
N ASP A 205 -11.36 -37.21 6.12
CA ASP A 205 -11.62 -36.45 4.88
C ASP A 205 -12.61 -35.28 5.09
N MET A 206 -13.65 -35.49 5.91
CA MET A 206 -14.63 -34.44 6.22
C MET A 206 -14.07 -33.32 7.09
N SER A 207 -13.26 -33.65 8.10
CA SER A 207 -12.63 -32.63 8.94
C SER A 207 -11.65 -31.77 8.15
N TYR A 208 -10.88 -32.37 7.22
CA TYR A 208 -10.02 -31.61 6.31
C TYR A 208 -10.85 -30.69 5.39
N PHE A 209 -11.92 -31.20 4.78
CA PHE A 209 -12.82 -30.41 3.91
C PHE A 209 -13.43 -29.20 4.63
N ILE A 210 -13.93 -29.39 5.85
CA ILE A 210 -14.57 -28.32 6.63
C ILE A 210 -13.54 -27.27 7.03
N VAL A 211 -12.42 -27.68 7.64
CA VAL A 211 -11.46 -26.73 8.19
C VAL A 211 -10.62 -26.08 7.08
N PHE A 212 -10.11 -26.86 6.13
CA PHE A 212 -9.30 -26.30 5.04
C PHE A 212 -10.16 -25.60 3.99
N GLY A 213 -11.18 -26.30 3.49
CA GLY A 213 -12.02 -25.80 2.41
C GLY A 213 -12.98 -24.70 2.87
N ILE A 214 -13.85 -25.01 3.84
CA ILE A 214 -14.90 -24.06 4.26
C ILE A 214 -14.32 -22.94 5.12
N MET A 215 -13.44 -23.23 6.09
CA MET A 215 -12.97 -22.19 7.00
C MET A 215 -11.81 -21.37 6.38
N PHE A 216 -10.67 -21.98 6.03
CA PHE A 216 -9.50 -21.22 5.58
C PHE A 216 -9.69 -20.53 4.22
N LEU A 217 -10.20 -21.21 3.18
CA LEU A 217 -10.36 -20.58 1.86
C LEU A 217 -11.40 -19.45 1.88
N ASN A 218 -12.53 -19.64 2.57
CA ASN A 218 -13.52 -18.56 2.69
C ASN A 218 -13.00 -17.39 3.53
N THR A 219 -12.12 -17.66 4.51
CA THR A 219 -11.45 -16.58 5.25
C THR A 219 -10.57 -15.75 4.31
N ILE A 220 -9.80 -16.36 3.41
CA ILE A 220 -9.00 -15.61 2.43
C ILE A 220 -9.87 -14.73 1.55
N VAL A 221 -10.96 -15.27 1.00
CA VAL A 221 -11.89 -14.51 0.16
C VAL A 221 -12.52 -13.36 0.95
N ALA A 222 -12.95 -13.62 2.19
CA ALA A 222 -13.52 -12.61 3.07
C ALA A 222 -12.54 -11.45 3.33
N LEU A 223 -11.28 -11.74 3.67
CA LEU A 223 -10.25 -10.72 3.89
C LEU A 223 -10.02 -9.84 2.67
N ILE A 224 -10.04 -10.42 1.47
CA ILE A 224 -9.89 -9.67 0.21
C ILE A 224 -11.11 -8.79 -0.03
N VAL A 225 -12.32 -9.34 0.13
CA VAL A 225 -13.59 -8.59 -0.05
C VAL A 225 -13.69 -7.44 0.95
N ASP A 226 -13.38 -7.65 2.22
CA ASP A 226 -13.41 -6.62 3.26
C ASP A 226 -12.45 -5.46 2.95
N SER A 227 -11.30 -5.77 2.37
CA SER A 227 -10.36 -4.74 1.92
C SER A 227 -10.91 -3.91 0.75
N PHE A 228 -11.52 -4.55 -0.25
CA PHE A 228 -12.18 -3.83 -1.35
C PHE A 228 -13.34 -2.95 -0.85
N VAL A 229 -14.11 -3.46 0.11
CA VAL A 229 -15.19 -2.69 0.74
C VAL A 229 -14.61 -1.48 1.47
N SER A 230 -13.56 -1.68 2.27
CA SER A 230 -12.91 -0.60 3.02
C SER A 230 -12.34 0.49 2.11
N ALA A 231 -11.64 0.12 1.04
CA ALA A 231 -11.11 1.06 0.05
C ALA A 231 -12.23 1.87 -0.64
N ARG A 232 -13.39 1.24 -0.90
CA ARG A 232 -14.56 1.93 -1.44
C ARG A 232 -15.16 2.90 -0.42
N MET A 233 -15.30 2.47 0.83
CA MET A 233 -15.89 3.30 1.88
C MET A 233 -15.02 4.53 2.18
N GLU A 234 -13.69 4.40 2.18
CA GLU A 234 -12.78 5.54 2.34
C GLU A 234 -12.97 6.56 1.21
N ARG A 235 -13.07 6.10 -0.03
CA ARG A 235 -13.32 6.98 -1.18
C ARG A 235 -14.67 7.70 -1.04
N LEU A 236 -15.72 6.97 -0.71
CA LEU A 236 -17.06 7.54 -0.52
C LEU A 236 -17.09 8.53 0.65
N ALA A 237 -16.43 8.23 1.76
CA ALA A 237 -16.34 9.11 2.91
C ALA A 237 -15.59 10.40 2.58
N ARG A 238 -14.47 10.30 1.84
CA ARG A 238 -13.73 11.48 1.40
C ARG A 238 -14.56 12.36 0.47
N ASP A 239 -15.23 11.76 -0.51
CA ASP A 239 -16.05 12.50 -1.47
C ASP A 239 -17.25 13.15 -0.75
N HIS A 240 -17.86 12.44 0.22
CA HIS A 240 -18.92 12.98 1.08
C HIS A 240 -18.44 14.17 1.93
N ASN A 241 -17.28 14.07 2.58
CA ASN A 241 -16.74 15.14 3.41
C ASN A 241 -16.44 16.40 2.58
N LEU A 242 -15.90 16.24 1.36
CA LEU A 242 -15.66 17.35 0.44
C LEU A 242 -16.95 18.06 0.00
N GLU A 243 -18.07 17.35 -0.07
CA GLU A 243 -19.36 17.92 -0.46
C GLU A 243 -20.14 18.52 0.71
N THR A 244 -19.89 18.05 1.94
CA THR A 244 -20.71 18.35 3.12
C THR A 244 -20.03 19.22 4.17
N GLU A 245 -18.70 19.33 4.17
CA GLU A 245 -17.95 20.12 5.15
C GLU A 245 -16.92 21.03 4.47
N THR A 246 -16.64 22.17 5.10
CA THR A 246 -15.58 23.08 4.65
C THR A 246 -14.20 22.53 4.99
N PHE A 247 -13.22 22.76 4.11
CA PHE A 247 -11.89 22.15 4.21
C PHE A 247 -11.07 22.70 5.38
N ILE A 248 -11.14 24.02 5.64
CA ILE A 248 -10.32 24.67 6.67
C ILE A 248 -11.01 24.66 8.04
N SER A 249 -12.28 25.07 8.10
CA SER A 249 -12.99 25.25 9.37
C SER A 249 -13.80 24.04 9.82
N CYS A 250 -13.91 22.98 9.01
CA CYS A 250 -14.73 21.79 9.31
C CYS A 250 -16.17 22.15 9.70
N ILE A 251 -16.78 23.09 8.97
CA ILE A 251 -18.16 23.52 9.19
C ILE A 251 -19.06 22.84 8.17
N ASN A 252 -20.22 22.36 8.62
CA ASN A 252 -21.16 21.70 7.72
C ASN A 252 -21.72 22.72 6.71
N ARG A 253 -21.84 22.28 5.46
CA ARG A 253 -22.34 23.06 4.33
C ARG A 253 -23.67 23.74 4.62
N LYS A 254 -24.60 23.04 5.30
CA LYS A 254 -25.92 23.61 5.65
C LYS A 254 -25.81 24.85 6.53
N ALA A 255 -24.87 24.87 7.49
CA ALA A 255 -24.66 26.01 8.37
C ALA A 255 -24.10 27.21 7.60
N ILE A 256 -23.15 26.96 6.68
CA ILE A 256 -22.57 28.00 5.82
C ILE A 256 -23.61 28.57 4.85
N GLU A 257 -24.40 27.71 4.20
CA GLU A 257 -25.46 28.15 3.28
C GLU A 257 -26.52 29.00 4.01
N ALA A 258 -26.95 28.58 5.20
CA ALA A 258 -27.90 29.35 6.01
C ALA A 258 -27.34 30.73 6.42
N ALA A 259 -26.07 30.79 6.80
CA ALA A 259 -25.42 32.06 7.17
C ALA A 259 -25.19 32.97 5.96
N ALA A 260 -24.80 32.40 4.82
CA ALA A 260 -24.62 33.12 3.57
C ALA A 260 -25.94 33.69 3.04
N GLN A 261 -27.03 32.92 3.14
CA GLN A 261 -28.37 33.37 2.75
C GLN A 261 -28.84 34.57 3.57
N LYS A 262 -28.58 34.58 4.88
CA LYS A 262 -28.86 35.76 5.75
C LYS A 262 -28.11 37.01 5.29
N LYS A 263 -26.94 36.85 4.66
CA LYS A 263 -26.11 37.94 4.13
C LYS A 263 -26.36 38.23 2.63
N GLY A 264 -27.36 37.58 2.01
CA GLY A 264 -27.72 37.80 0.60
C GLY A 264 -26.73 37.22 -0.42
N ILE A 265 -25.86 36.28 -0.01
CA ILE A 265 -24.84 35.67 -0.87
C ILE A 265 -25.44 34.45 -1.57
N THR A 266 -25.36 34.41 -2.90
CA THR A 266 -25.72 33.23 -3.71
C THR A 266 -24.57 32.23 -3.75
N ASP A 267 -24.87 30.93 -3.71
CA ASP A 267 -23.87 29.85 -3.64
C ASP A 267 -22.86 30.02 -2.48
N GLY A 268 -23.39 30.21 -1.27
CA GLY A 268 -22.63 30.57 -0.08
C GLY A 268 -21.48 29.63 0.27
N PHE A 269 -21.66 28.31 0.05
CA PHE A 269 -20.62 27.32 0.31
C PHE A 269 -19.41 27.50 -0.62
N LYS A 270 -19.65 27.63 -1.93
CA LYS A 270 -18.58 27.85 -2.91
C LYS A 270 -17.89 29.19 -2.68
N HIS A 271 -18.65 30.24 -2.39
CA HIS A 271 -18.09 31.55 -2.06
C HIS A 271 -17.18 31.46 -0.82
N HIS A 272 -17.60 30.75 0.22
CA HIS A 272 -16.80 30.55 1.42
C HIS A 272 -15.49 29.79 1.14
N GLU A 273 -15.55 28.67 0.42
CA GLU A 273 -14.34 27.87 0.09
C GLU A 273 -13.36 28.57 -0.87
N THR A 274 -13.83 29.46 -1.74
CA THR A 274 -12.97 30.09 -2.76
C THR A 274 -12.49 31.49 -2.41
N GLN A 275 -13.31 32.28 -1.70
CA GLN A 275 -13.03 33.71 -1.44
C GLN A 275 -12.78 34.02 0.03
N MET A 276 -13.26 33.18 0.97
CA MET A 276 -13.08 33.42 2.41
C MET A 276 -12.03 32.50 3.03
N GLN A 277 -12.07 31.21 2.68
CA GLN A 277 -11.21 30.17 3.25
C GLN A 277 -10.60 29.28 2.15
N SER A 278 -9.99 29.91 1.15
CA SER A 278 -9.24 29.18 0.13
C SER A 278 -8.04 28.47 0.72
N LYS A 279 -7.99 27.15 0.57
CA LYS A 279 -6.83 26.31 0.95
C LYS A 279 -5.49 26.82 0.40
N TRP A 280 -5.52 27.46 -0.77
CA TRP A 280 -4.32 27.99 -1.42
C TRP A 280 -3.80 29.25 -0.74
N ASP A 281 -4.69 30.08 -0.19
CA ASP A 281 -4.31 31.30 0.51
C ASP A 281 -3.64 30.96 1.85
N TYR A 282 -4.16 29.94 2.55
CA TYR A 282 -3.51 29.40 3.76
C TYR A 282 -2.12 28.82 3.45
N MET A 283 -1.99 28.09 2.34
CA MET A 283 -0.70 27.57 1.89
C MET A 283 0.27 28.71 1.55
N ALA A 284 -0.18 29.71 0.79
CA ALA A 284 0.61 30.89 0.44
C ALA A 284 1.05 31.67 1.67
N PHE A 285 0.19 31.81 2.68
CA PHE A 285 0.53 32.45 3.95
C PHE A 285 1.63 31.70 4.71
N VAL A 286 1.59 30.37 4.73
CA VAL A 286 2.67 29.57 5.35
C VAL A 286 4.00 29.78 4.62
N PHE A 287 4.00 29.87 3.29
CA PHE A 287 5.22 30.20 2.53
C PHE A 287 5.69 31.63 2.78
N HIS A 288 4.77 32.59 2.81
CA HIS A 288 5.06 33.99 3.12
C HIS A 288 5.77 34.14 4.47
N LEU A 289 5.28 33.46 5.51
CA LEU A 289 5.93 33.46 6.82
C LEU A 289 7.34 32.85 6.78
N ARG A 290 7.60 31.86 5.93
CA ARG A 290 8.92 31.22 5.84
C ARG A 290 9.95 32.09 5.11
N GLU A 291 9.52 32.87 4.13
CA GLU A 291 10.42 33.71 3.31
C GLU A 291 10.64 35.10 3.93
N LYS A 292 9.65 35.63 4.64
CA LYS A 292 9.72 36.94 5.27
C LYS A 292 10.75 36.95 6.41
N ASN A 293 11.50 38.05 6.52
CA ASN A 293 12.47 38.24 7.59
C ASN A 293 11.77 38.27 8.95
N VAL A 294 12.35 37.57 9.93
CA VAL A 294 11.83 37.46 11.30
C VAL A 294 11.66 38.83 11.97
N GLN A 295 12.50 39.81 11.64
CA GLN A 295 12.41 41.17 12.19
C GLN A 295 11.22 41.98 11.64
N ASP A 296 10.68 41.58 10.48
CA ASP A 296 9.57 42.26 9.83
C ASP A 296 8.21 41.64 10.18
N TYR A 297 8.20 40.62 11.05
CA TYR A 297 6.95 39.99 11.47
C TYR A 297 6.09 40.97 12.26
N THR A 298 4.80 40.98 11.92
CA THR A 298 3.79 41.59 12.78
C THR A 298 3.51 40.70 14.00
N GLY A 299 2.91 41.25 15.06
CA GLY A 299 2.58 40.48 16.27
C GLY A 299 1.81 39.17 16.00
N PRO A 300 0.74 39.18 15.18
CA PRO A 300 0.01 37.97 14.81
C PRO A 300 0.85 36.97 13.99
N GLU A 301 1.66 37.46 13.05
CA GLU A 301 2.54 36.61 12.23
C GLU A 301 3.57 35.88 13.08
N GLN A 302 4.20 36.58 14.03
CA GLN A 302 5.16 35.98 14.96
C GLN A 302 4.50 34.91 15.82
N THR A 303 3.28 35.16 16.30
CA THR A 303 2.51 34.20 17.10
C THR A 303 2.20 32.94 16.29
N ILE A 304 1.69 33.10 15.06
CA ILE A 304 1.36 31.96 14.19
C ILE A 304 2.64 31.20 13.79
N ARG A 305 3.76 31.90 13.55
CA ARG A 305 5.05 31.27 13.25
C ARG A 305 5.49 30.32 14.36
N LEU A 306 5.41 30.77 15.62
CA LEU A 306 5.75 29.94 16.79
C LEU A 306 4.81 28.74 16.91
N LEU A 307 3.51 28.93 16.68
CA LEU A 307 2.56 27.82 16.65
C LEU A 307 2.95 26.81 15.57
N ILE A 308 3.23 27.25 14.34
CA ILE A 308 3.66 26.35 13.25
C ILE A 308 4.93 25.58 13.61
N GLU A 309 5.92 26.22 14.24
CA GLU A 309 7.14 25.54 14.72
C GLU A 309 6.85 24.46 15.76
N ASN A 310 5.90 24.74 16.66
CA ASN A 310 5.43 23.81 17.68
C ASN A 310 4.45 22.75 17.12
N LYS A 311 4.23 22.70 15.80
CA LYS A 311 3.22 21.85 15.13
C LYS A 311 1.79 22.13 15.67
N ASP A 312 1.62 23.38 16.04
CA ASP A 312 0.47 24.19 16.44
C ASP A 312 -0.64 24.36 15.36
N VAL A 313 -1.77 23.66 15.30
CA VAL A 313 -2.86 23.89 14.34
C VAL A 313 -3.97 24.77 14.90
N SER A 314 -3.91 25.17 16.18
CA SER A 314 -4.93 25.99 16.86
C SER A 314 -5.08 27.39 16.27
N TRP A 315 -4.14 27.85 15.44
CA TRP A 315 -4.28 29.10 14.69
C TRP A 315 -5.29 28.99 13.54
N LEU A 316 -5.56 27.78 13.05
CA LEU A 316 -6.60 27.55 12.05
C LEU A 316 -7.98 27.79 12.65
N PRO A 317 -8.93 28.35 11.88
CA PRO A 317 -10.27 28.65 12.37
C PRO A 317 -11.16 27.41 12.43
N LEU A 318 -10.80 26.41 13.24
CA LEU A 318 -11.59 25.20 13.46
C LEU A 318 -12.93 25.55 14.09
N GLY A 319 -14.02 25.11 13.46
CA GLY A 319 -15.39 25.37 13.92
C GLY A 319 -15.86 26.81 13.74
N ARG A 320 -15.05 27.72 13.17
CA ARG A 320 -15.41 29.15 13.08
C ARG A 320 -15.22 29.75 11.69
N SER A 321 -16.03 30.78 11.41
CA SER A 321 -15.98 31.53 10.17
C SER A 321 -16.58 32.93 10.38
N LYS A 322 -16.03 33.94 9.69
CA LYS A 322 -16.58 35.31 9.66
C LYS A 322 -18.03 35.38 9.17
N LEU A 323 -18.48 34.38 8.41
CA LEU A 323 -19.89 34.30 8.00
C LEU A 323 -20.82 34.00 9.18
N LEU A 324 -20.32 33.35 10.22
CA LEU A 324 -21.09 32.80 11.34
C LEU A 324 -20.82 33.51 12.69
N GLU A 325 -19.98 34.55 12.72
CA GLU A 325 -19.72 35.35 13.92
C GLU A 325 -21.02 35.90 14.51
N GLY A 326 -21.29 35.58 15.79
CA GLY A 326 -22.49 35.99 16.54
C GLY A 326 -23.48 34.87 16.91
N SER A 327 -23.18 33.59 16.65
CA SER A 327 -24.03 32.44 17.07
C SER A 327 -23.46 31.70 18.28
N GLU A 328 -24.26 31.52 19.35
CA GLU A 328 -23.84 30.86 20.60
C GLU A 328 -23.54 29.36 20.43
N GLU A 329 -24.24 28.67 19.51
CA GLU A 329 -24.00 27.26 19.18
C GLU A 329 -22.58 27.00 18.64
N GLN A 330 -21.91 28.02 18.11
CA GLN A 330 -20.59 27.89 17.52
C GLN A 330 -19.46 27.89 18.55
N ALA A 331 -19.60 28.66 19.63
CA ALA A 331 -18.59 28.73 20.69
C ALA A 331 -18.39 27.37 21.38
N SER A 332 -19.49 26.67 21.65
CA SER A 332 -19.50 25.29 22.18
C SER A 332 -18.77 24.31 21.24
N ARG A 333 -18.98 24.44 19.93
CA ARG A 333 -18.38 23.55 18.93
C ARG A 333 -16.89 23.83 18.69
N GLU A 334 -16.49 25.10 18.78
CA GLU A 334 -15.08 25.54 18.73
C GLU A 334 -14.28 24.88 19.87
N ASP A 335 -14.78 24.95 21.10
CA ASP A 335 -14.12 24.35 22.26
C ASP A 335 -13.95 22.82 22.11
N ALA A 336 -14.97 22.13 21.57
CA ALA A 336 -14.91 20.70 21.32
C ALA A 336 -13.85 20.32 20.26
N LEU A 337 -13.82 21.03 19.13
CA LEU A 337 -12.88 20.74 18.03
C LEU A 337 -11.43 21.07 18.41
N VAL A 338 -11.21 22.18 19.11
CA VAL A 338 -9.88 22.53 19.64
C VAL A 338 -9.43 21.52 20.71
N GLY A 339 -10.35 21.04 21.54
CA GLY A 339 -10.09 19.96 22.50
C GLY A 339 -9.63 18.67 21.81
N LEU A 340 -10.32 18.24 20.75
CA LEU A 340 -9.94 17.07 19.96
C LEU A 340 -8.57 17.26 19.27
N ALA A 341 -8.30 18.44 18.70
CA ALA A 341 -7.01 18.75 18.08
C ALA A 341 -5.85 18.67 19.08
N ARG A 342 -6.08 19.07 20.34
CA ARG A 342 -5.09 18.94 21.43
C ARG A 342 -4.91 17.48 21.86
N GLN A 343 -6.00 16.70 21.96
CA GLN A 343 -5.91 15.27 22.29
C GLN A 343 -5.18 14.45 21.22
N ALA A 344 -5.42 14.75 19.95
CA ALA A 344 -4.72 14.11 18.83
C ALA A 344 -3.20 14.36 18.80
N ARG A 345 -2.69 15.35 19.57
CA ARG A 345 -1.25 15.56 19.78
C ARG A 345 -0.66 14.79 20.97
N ALA A 346 -1.49 14.41 21.93
CA ALA A 346 -1.03 13.71 23.13
C ALA A 346 -0.84 12.20 22.88
N LEU A 347 -1.43 11.69 21.79
CA LEU A 347 -1.20 10.38 21.21
C LEU A 347 -0.08 10.45 20.16
#